data_AF-A0AAV0NZP8-F1
#
_entry.id   AF-A0AAV0NZP8-F1
#
_cell.length_a   1.000
_cell.length_b   1.000
_cell.length_c   1.000
_cell.angle_alpha   90.00
_cell.angle_beta   90.00
_cell.angle_gamma   90.00
#
_symmetry.space_group_name_H-M   'P 1'
#
loop_
_entity.id
_entity.type
_entity.pdbx_description
1 polymer ?
#
loop_
_entity_poly.entity_id
_entity_poly.type
_entity_poly.pdbx_seq_one_letter_code
_entity_poly.pdbx_strand_id
1 'polypeptide(L)'
;LCSSPLEAEAKALLEALSLACHLSVPCWIRSDCLPLVLALSAPHESWPWRISAWLGIMVDLLARHPSIKVSFFRRKLNARADWVARSAARDELPQDWMLILNIISPLLVHP
;
A
#
# COMPACT_ATOMS: atom_id res chain seq x y z
N LEU A 1 -2.74 7.68 -14.53
CA LEU A 1 -2.48 8.65 -13.44
C LEU A 1 -3.64 8.58 -12.46
N CYS A 2 -3.37 8.59 -11.15
CA CYS A 2 -4.42 8.62 -10.14
C CYS A 2 -4.95 10.04 -10.00
N SER A 3 -6.26 10.18 -9.80
CA SER A 3 -6.98 11.47 -9.81
C SER A 3 -7.19 12.03 -8.40
N SER A 4 -6.90 11.23 -7.37
CA SER A 4 -6.98 11.63 -5.96
C SER A 4 -5.94 10.88 -5.11
N PRO A 5 -5.58 11.39 -3.92
CA PRO A 5 -4.73 10.68 -2.98
C PRO A 5 -5.29 9.30 -2.64
N LEU A 6 -6.60 9.19 -2.45
CA LEU A 6 -7.24 7.91 -2.12
C LEU A 6 -7.16 6.90 -3.28
N GLU A 7 -7.26 7.35 -4.54
CA GLU A 7 -7.02 6.48 -5.69
C GLU A 7 -5.56 6.00 -5.74
N ALA A 8 -4.59 6.84 -5.37
CA ALA A 8 -3.19 6.46 -5.28
C ALA A 8 -2.95 5.40 -4.18
N GLU A 9 -3.52 5.60 -3.00
CA GLU A 9 -3.45 4.64 -1.88
C GLU A 9 -4.08 3.29 -2.25
N ALA A 10 -5.27 3.31 -2.85
CA ALA A 10 -5.96 2.10 -3.27
C ALA A 10 -5.17 1.35 -4.34
N LYS A 11 -4.64 2.06 -5.34
CA LYS A 11 -3.81 1.43 -6.36
C LYS A 11 -2.53 0.85 -5.77
N ALA A 12 -1.82 1.59 -4.92
CA ALA A 12 -0.59 1.12 -4.28
C ALA A 12 -0.83 -0.15 -3.45
N LEU A 13 -1.93 -0.20 -2.71
CA LEU A 13 -2.31 -1.38 -1.94
C LEU A 13 -2.64 -2.59 -2.83
N LEU A 14 -3.33 -2.36 -3.95
CA LEU A 14 -3.66 -3.42 -4.92
C LEU A 14 -2.39 -4.04 -5.52
N GLU A 15 -1.43 -3.20 -5.93
CA GLU A 15 -0.16 -3.65 -6.50
C GLU A 15 0.65 -4.44 -5.45
N ALA A 16 0.71 -3.95 -4.21
CA ALA A 16 1.37 -4.66 -3.10
C ALA A 16 0.75 -6.04 -2.84
N LEU A 17 -0.58 -6.13 -2.84
CA LEU A 17 -1.31 -7.39 -2.70
C LEU A 17 -1.05 -8.34 -3.87
N SER A 18 -1.11 -7.83 -5.09
CA SER A 18 -0.90 -8.62 -6.31
C SER A 18 0.52 -9.22 -6.34
N LEU A 19 1.52 -8.42 -5.97
CA LEU A 19 2.90 -8.88 -5.86
C LEU A 19 3.05 -9.95 -4.76
N ALA A 20 2.47 -9.73 -3.58
CA ALA A 20 2.51 -10.71 -2.50
C ALA A 20 1.87 -12.05 -2.90
N CYS A 21 0.73 -12.00 -3.61
CA CYS A 21 0.07 -13.19 -4.15
C CYS A 21 0.95 -13.90 -5.19
N HIS A 22 1.57 -13.13 -6.11
CA HIS A 22 2.48 -13.67 -7.10
C HIS A 22 3.69 -14.39 -6.48
N LEU A 23 4.27 -13.80 -5.43
CA LEU A 23 5.38 -14.41 -4.69
C LEU A 23 4.96 -15.60 -3.83
N SER A 24 3.67 -15.75 -3.52
CA SER A 24 3.12 -16.83 -2.68
C SER A 24 3.78 -16.91 -1.28
N VAL A 25 4.26 -15.79 -0.76
CA VAL A 25 4.93 -15.72 0.55
C VAL A 25 3.93 -15.23 1.61
N PRO A 26 3.86 -15.87 2.79
CA PRO A 26 3.14 -15.32 3.93
C PRO A 26 3.69 -13.95 4.32
N CYS A 27 2.86 -12.91 4.29
CA CYS A 27 3.32 -11.56 4.58
C CYS A 27 2.23 -10.69 5.19
N TRP A 28 2.67 -9.63 5.88
CA TRP A 28 1.80 -8.59 6.42
C TRP A 28 2.03 -7.30 5.66
N ILE A 29 1.01 -6.89 4.90
CA ILE A 29 1.00 -5.62 4.19
C ILE A 29 0.46 -4.56 5.17
N ARG A 30 1.20 -3.47 5.28
CA ARG A 30 0.88 -2.36 6.18
C ARG A 30 0.47 -1.16 5.35
N SER A 31 -0.68 -0.58 5.65
CA SER A 31 -1.17 0.65 5.04
C SER A 31 -1.46 1.69 6.12
N ASP A 32 -1.17 2.94 5.85
CA ASP A 32 -1.56 4.08 6.69
C ASP A 32 -2.89 4.71 6.26
N CYS A 33 -3.57 4.12 5.27
CA CYS A 33 -4.91 4.51 4.86
C CYS A 33 -5.96 3.70 5.63
N LEU A 34 -6.32 4.17 6.83
CA LEU A 34 -7.32 3.52 7.68
C LEU A 34 -8.65 3.22 6.95
N PRO A 35 -9.23 4.16 6.17
CA PRO A 35 -10.49 3.90 5.47
C PRO A 35 -10.43 2.68 4.53
N LEU A 36 -9.33 2.51 3.78
CA LEU A 36 -9.14 1.35 2.90
C LEU A 36 -8.99 0.05 3.69
N VAL A 37 -8.22 0.06 4.78
CA VAL A 37 -8.06 -1.14 5.63
C VAL A 37 -9.40 -1.58 6.23
N LEU A 38 -10.23 -0.62 6.66
CA LEU A 38 -11.57 -0.91 7.17
C LEU A 38 -12.49 -1.46 6.06
N ALA A 39 -12.43 -0.87 4.86
CA ALA A 39 -13.23 -1.33 3.72
C ALA A 39 -12.96 -2.78 3.32
N LEU A 40 -11.73 -3.26 3.50
CA LEU A 40 -11.37 -4.66 3.26
C LEU A 40 -11.95 -5.63 4.29
N SER A 41 -12.23 -5.15 5.51
CA SER A 41 -12.76 -5.98 6.60
C SER A 41 -14.28 -5.92 6.69
N ALA A 42 -14.87 -4.77 6.35
CA ALA A 42 -16.31 -4.54 6.43
C ALA A 42 -16.74 -3.53 5.34
N PRO A 43 -17.17 -4.00 4.16
CA PRO A 43 -17.59 -3.14 3.06
C PRO A 43 -18.94 -2.49 3.38
N HIS A 44 -18.93 -1.33 4.03
CA HIS A 44 -20.15 -0.60 4.40
C HIS A 44 -20.23 0.84 3.86
N GLU A 45 -19.19 1.34 3.20
CA GLU A 45 -19.15 2.71 2.67
C GLU A 45 -19.44 2.77 1.16
N SER A 46 -20.07 3.87 0.71
CA SER A 46 -20.25 4.16 -0.71
C SER A 46 -18.94 4.71 -1.29
N TRP A 47 -18.10 3.83 -1.82
CA TRP A 47 -16.85 4.22 -2.46
C TRP A 47 -17.08 4.70 -3.90
N PRO A 48 -16.21 5.58 -4.43
CA PRO A 48 -16.15 5.83 -5.87
C PRO A 48 -16.05 4.51 -6.65
N TRP A 49 -16.73 4.42 -7.80
CA TRP A 49 -16.87 3.17 -8.55
C TRP A 49 -15.51 2.49 -8.86
N ARG A 50 -14.49 3.30 -9.17
CA ARG A 50 -13.14 2.80 -9.49
C ARG A 50 -12.46 2.16 -8.28
N ILE A 51 -12.59 2.78 -7.12
CA ILE A 51 -12.06 2.26 -5.85
C ILE A 51 -12.85 1.01 -5.44
N SER A 52 -14.16 1.01 -5.63
CA SER A 52 -15.02 -0.15 -5.37
C SER A 52 -14.58 -1.38 -6.17
N ALA A 53 -14.27 -1.20 -7.46
CA ALA A 53 -13.77 -2.28 -8.31
C ALA A 53 -12.43 -2.83 -7.79
N TRP A 54 -11.51 -1.96 -7.38
CA TRP A 54 -10.23 -2.39 -6.79
C TRP A 54 -10.41 -3.09 -5.44
N LEU A 55 -11.29 -2.59 -4.57
CA LEU A 55 -11.60 -3.23 -3.29
C LEU A 55 -12.15 -4.63 -3.48
N GLY A 56 -13.05 -4.85 -4.46
CA GLY A 56 -13.55 -6.18 -4.80
C GLY A 56 -12.40 -7.15 -5.15
N ILE A 57 -11.47 -6.71 -6.00
CA ILE A 57 -10.29 -7.52 -6.37
C ILE A 57 -9.42 -7.82 -5.14
N MET A 58 -9.18 -6.83 -4.27
CA MET A 58 -8.38 -7.02 -3.05
C MET A 58 -9.02 -8.02 -2.09
N VAL A 59 -10.34 -7.94 -1.88
CA VAL A 59 -11.09 -8.88 -1.04
C VAL A 59 -10.96 -10.30 -1.60
N ASP A 60 -11.14 -10.47 -2.92
CA ASP A 60 -10.98 -11.77 -3.57
C ASP A 60 -9.56 -12.34 -3.49
N LEU A 61 -8.54 -11.48 -3.55
CA LEU A 61 -7.14 -11.89 -3.36
C LEU A 61 -6.90 -12.34 -1.91
N LEU A 62 -7.37 -11.58 -0.92
CA LEU A 62 -7.21 -11.93 0.49
C LEU A 62 -7.95 -13.21 0.87
N ALA A 63 -9.14 -13.44 0.29
CA ALA A 63 -9.89 -14.66 0.50
C ALA A 63 -9.15 -15.91 -0.05
N ARG A 64 -8.50 -15.78 -1.21
CA ARG A 64 -7.73 -16.86 -1.84
C ARG A 64 -6.35 -17.09 -1.18
N HIS A 65 -5.81 -16.09 -0.49
CA HIS A 65 -4.48 -16.14 0.09
C HIS A 65 -4.52 -15.81 1.60
N PRO A 66 -5.01 -16.72 2.46
CA PRO A 66 -5.21 -16.47 3.88
C PRO A 66 -3.91 -16.20 4.66
N SER A 67 -2.75 -16.56 4.10
CA SER A 67 -1.42 -16.26 4.63
C SER A 67 -0.99 -14.79 4.46
N ILE A 68 -1.70 -14.03 3.62
CA ILE A 68 -1.50 -12.59 3.43
C ILE A 68 -2.47 -11.84 4.34
N LYS A 69 -1.97 -10.89 5.11
CA LYS A 69 -2.76 -10.04 6.00
C LYS A 69 -2.54 -8.58 5.66
N VAL A 70 -3.59 -7.77 5.75
CA VAL A 70 -3.52 -6.31 5.65
C VAL A 70 -3.83 -5.71 7.01
N SER A 71 -3.05 -4.72 7.43
CA SER A 71 -3.23 -4.05 8.73
C SER A 71 -2.95 -2.56 8.64
N PHE A 72 -3.61 -1.79 9.50
CA PHE A 72 -3.38 -0.36 9.61
C PHE A 72 -2.12 -0.06 10.45
N PHE A 73 -1.27 0.84 9.97
CA PHE A 73 -0.12 1.36 10.69
C PHE A 73 -0.09 2.89 10.66
N ARG A 74 0.32 3.52 11.75
CA ARG A 74 0.45 4.98 11.80
C ARG A 74 1.60 5.45 10.91
N ARG A 75 1.37 6.55 10.15
CA ARG A 75 2.32 7.20 9.22
C ARG A 75 3.75 7.36 9.74
N LYS A 76 3.95 7.61 11.04
CA LYS A 76 5.28 7.80 11.62
C LYS A 76 6.22 6.59 11.42
N LEU A 77 5.67 5.40 11.16
CA LEU A 77 6.42 4.18 10.86
C LEU A 77 6.49 3.84 9.36
N ASN A 78 5.85 4.64 8.49
CA ASN A 78 5.77 4.43 7.05
C ASN A 78 6.60 5.44 6.24
N ALA A 79 7.59 6.10 6.87
CA ALA A 79 8.40 7.15 6.26
C ALA A 79 9.09 6.69 4.96
N ARG A 80 9.44 5.41 4.84
CA ARG A 80 10.03 4.83 3.64
C ARG A 80 9.06 4.83 2.45
N ALA A 81 7.86 4.27 2.63
CA ALA A 81 6.88 4.21 1.55
C ALA A 81 6.41 5.61 1.14
N ASP A 82 6.29 6.50 2.12
CA ASP A 82 5.93 7.89 1.91
C ASP A 82 7.01 8.66 1.12
N TRP A 83 8.29 8.46 1.43
CA TRP A 83 9.39 9.01 0.62
C TRP A 83 9.33 8.51 -0.83
N VAL A 84 9.18 7.20 -1.04
CA VAL A 84 9.09 6.60 -2.39
C VAL A 84 7.92 7.20 -3.17
N ALA A 85 6.73 7.27 -2.55
CA ALA A 85 5.55 7.79 -3.20
C ALA A 85 5.72 9.27 -3.59
N ARG A 86 6.30 10.10 -2.72
CA ARG A 86 6.59 11.51 -3.01
C ARG A 86 7.63 11.68 -4.11
N SER A 87 8.72 10.94 -4.06
CA SER A 87 9.79 11.00 -5.07
C SER A 87 9.27 10.52 -6.44
N ALA A 88 8.49 9.44 -6.49
CA ALA A 88 7.87 8.97 -7.72
C ALA A 88 6.88 9.99 -8.30
N ALA A 89 6.07 10.64 -7.46
CA ALA A 89 5.13 11.66 -7.90
C ALA A 89 5.81 12.91 -8.49
N ARG A 90 7.09 13.15 -8.17
CA ARG A 90 7.92 14.25 -8.68
C ARG A 90 8.84 13.85 -9.81
N ASP A 91 8.82 12.59 -10.24
CA ASP A 91 9.78 12.02 -11.20
C ASP A 91 11.25 12.12 -10.71
N GLU A 92 11.42 12.09 -9.39
CA GLU A 92 12.72 12.20 -8.68
C GLU A 92 13.13 10.86 -8.05
N LEU A 93 12.42 9.76 -8.34
CA LEU A 93 12.73 8.46 -7.75
C LEU A 93 13.99 7.86 -8.41
N PRO A 94 15.10 7.68 -7.68
CA PRO A 94 16.31 7.11 -8.25
C PRO A 94 16.08 5.67 -8.70
N GLN A 95 16.77 5.22 -9.75
CA GLN A 95 16.61 3.85 -10.27
C GLN A 95 17.00 2.76 -9.23
N ASP A 96 17.91 3.11 -8.32
CA ASP A 96 18.45 2.29 -7.24
C ASP A 96 17.81 2.60 -5.86
N TRP A 97 16.62 3.21 -5.85
CA TRP A 97 15.92 3.61 -4.62
C TRP A 97 15.79 2.49 -3.57
N MET A 98 15.69 1.23 -4.00
CA MET A 98 15.67 0.07 -3.10
C MET A 98 16.97 -0.11 -2.32
N LEU A 99 18.13 0.11 -2.95
CA LEU A 99 19.43 0.08 -2.29
C LEU A 99 19.57 1.25 -1.32
N ILE A 100 19.14 2.43 -1.75
CA ILE A 100 19.11 3.66 -0.94
C ILE A 100 18.27 3.44 0.33
N LEU A 101 17.07 2.87 0.20
CA LEU A 101 16.21 2.56 1.35
C LEU A 101 16.78 1.51 2.31
N ASN A 102 17.66 0.63 1.84
CA ASN A 102 18.31 -0.38 2.68
C ASN A 102 19.53 0.20 3.40
N ILE A 103 20.23 1.16 2.79
CA ILE A 103 21.41 1.82 3.34
C ILE A 103 21.02 2.94 4.33
N ILE A 104 20.03 3.76 3.99
CA ILE A 104 19.68 4.97 4.73
C ILE A 104 18.74 4.68 5.94
N SER A 105 18.25 3.45 6.11
CA SER A 105 17.14 3.23 7.05
C SER A 105 17.36 3.42 8.55
N PRO A 106 18.58 3.45 9.12
CA PRO A 106 18.74 3.93 10.49
C PRO A 106 18.49 5.44 10.63
N LEU A 107 18.58 6.21 9.53
CA LEU A 107 18.58 7.68 9.56
C LEU A 107 17.21 8.32 9.33
N LEU A 108 16.23 7.58 8.79
CA LEU A 108 14.87 8.09 8.52
C LEU A 108 13.87 7.83 9.65
N VAL A 109 14.31 7.25 10.78
CA VAL A 109 13.47 6.96 11.96
C VAL A 109 13.37 8.15 12.93
N HIS A 110 14.20 9.18 12.75
CA HIS A 110 14.19 10.39 13.58
C HIS A 110 13.88 11.63 12.73
N PRO A 111 12.72 12.25 13.00
CA PRO A 111 12.73 13.51 13.73
C PRO A 111 12.21 13.38 15.16
#